data_AF-A0A6P0ETG9-F1
#
_entry.id   AF-A0A6P0ETG9-F1
#
_cell.length_a   1.000
_cell.length_b   1.000
_cell.length_c   1.000
_cell.angle_alpha   90.00
_cell.angle_beta   90.00
_cell.angle_gamma   90.00
#
_symmetry.space_group_name_H-M   'P 1'
#
loop_
_entity.id
_entity.type
_entity.pdbx_description
1 polymer ?
#
loop_
_entity_poly.entity_id
_entity_poly.type
_entity_poly.pdbx_seq_one_letter_code
_entity_poly.pdbx_strand_id
1 'polypeptide(L)'
;MSHEDLQRLIWRRLFELGLTAEEASARTLGVVSKEAVRGLVGGRTSVYVNDRVARALARALDVPENRVRRTAGLPVEEAESARTGPHLRIVR
;
A
#
# COMPACT_ATOMS: atom_id res chain seq x y z
N MET A 1 -0.44 -2.96 -16.56
CA MET A 1 -0.79 -3.91 -15.48
C MET A 1 -0.71 -3.30 -14.07
N SER A 2 -0.07 -2.14 -13.83
CA SER A 2 0.12 -1.61 -12.45
C SER A 2 -1.15 -1.08 -11.77
N HIS A 3 -2.03 -0.38 -12.48
CA HIS A 3 -3.14 0.33 -11.83
C HIS A 3 -4.19 -0.61 -11.22
N GLU A 4 -4.46 -1.74 -11.86
CA GLU A 4 -5.43 -2.73 -11.40
C GLU A 4 -4.93 -3.49 -10.16
N ASP A 5 -3.63 -3.81 -10.09
CA ASP A 5 -3.03 -4.48 -8.95
C ASP A 5 -3.03 -3.60 -7.70
N LEU A 6 -2.76 -2.31 -7.86
CA LEU A 6 -2.85 -1.34 -6.77
C LEU A 6 -4.29 -1.17 -6.29
N GLN A 7 -5.25 -1.05 -7.22
CA GLN A 7 -6.67 -0.99 -6.87
C GLN A 7 -7.09 -2.22 -6.08
N ARG A 8 -6.73 -3.42 -6.54
CA ARG A 8 -7.06 -4.68 -5.87
C ARG A 8 -6.43 -4.78 -4.48
N LEU A 9 -5.19 -4.28 -4.31
CA LEU A 9 -4.52 -4.20 -3.02
C LEU A 9 -5.30 -3.30 -2.04
N ILE A 10 -5.66 -2.09 -2.50
CA ILE A 10 -6.39 -1.11 -1.70
C ILE A 10 -7.75 -1.68 -1.28
N TRP A 11 -8.54 -2.16 -2.25
CA TRP A 11 -9.86 -2.74 -1.98
C TRP A 11 -9.80 -3.87 -0.96
N ARG A 12 -8.88 -4.82 -1.17
CA ARG A 12 -8.71 -5.97 -0.29
C ARG A 12 -8.32 -5.57 1.14
N ARG A 13 -7.36 -4.65 1.31
CA ARG A 13 -6.90 -4.25 2.65
C ARG A 13 -7.93 -3.41 3.39
N LEU A 14 -8.68 -2.54 2.70
CA LEU A 14 -9.78 -1.82 3.33
C LEU A 14 -10.86 -2.79 3.84
N PHE A 15 -11.20 -3.81 3.04
CA PHE A 15 -12.13 -4.86 3.44
C PHE A 15 -11.62 -5.67 4.64
N GLU A 16 -10.38 -6.17 4.59
CA GLU A 16 -9.76 -6.95 5.67
C GLU A 16 -9.64 -6.17 6.98
N LEU A 17 -9.39 -4.86 6.91
CA LEU A 17 -9.26 -3.99 8.08
C LEU A 17 -10.61 -3.43 8.57
N GLY A 18 -11.70 -3.67 7.83
CA GLY A 18 -13.02 -3.08 8.13
C GLY A 18 -13.04 -1.56 8.06
N LEU A 19 -12.22 -0.95 7.20
CA LEU A 19 -12.06 0.51 7.12
C LEU A 19 -12.91 1.13 6.02
N THR A 20 -13.52 2.26 6.36
CA THR A 20 -14.12 3.19 5.40
C THR A 20 -13.05 4.03 4.69
N ALA A 21 -13.43 4.65 3.57
CA ALA A 21 -12.54 5.55 2.84
C ALA A 21 -12.14 6.79 3.67
N GLU A 22 -13.06 7.27 4.51
CA GLU A 22 -12.82 8.33 5.49
C GLU A 22 -11.74 7.96 6.50
N GLU A 23 -11.85 6.79 7.13
CA GLU A 23 -10.87 6.32 8.11
C GLU A 23 -9.51 6.05 7.48
N ALA A 24 -9.49 5.45 6.28
CA ALA A 24 -8.26 5.26 5.54
C ALA A 24 -7.60 6.59 5.17
N SER A 25 -8.38 7.59 4.74
CA SER A 25 -7.89 8.94 4.46
C SER A 25 -7.29 9.60 5.72
N ALA A 26 -7.97 9.48 6.87
CA ALA A 26 -7.44 9.97 8.15
C ALA A 26 -6.08 9.34 8.51
N ARG A 27 -5.91 8.03 8.25
CA ARG A 27 -4.63 7.32 8.47
C ARG A 27 -3.52 7.76 7.51
N THR A 28 -3.84 8.38 6.38
CA THR A 28 -2.84 9.00 5.49
C THR A 28 -2.34 10.37 5.98
N LEU A 29 -2.84 10.88 7.12
CA LEU A 29 -2.52 12.21 7.63
C LEU A 29 -2.80 13.33 6.61
N GLY A 30 -3.89 13.17 5.84
CA GLY A 30 -4.31 14.15 4.82
C GLY A 30 -3.51 14.10 3.51
N VAL A 31 -2.59 13.15 3.32
CA VAL A 31 -1.86 13.00 2.05
C VAL A 31 -2.77 12.47 0.93
N VAL A 32 -3.73 11.61 1.25
CA VAL A 32 -4.71 11.08 0.29
C VAL A 32 -6.11 11.42 0.80
N SER A 33 -6.88 12.17 0.01
CA SER A 33 -8.25 12.51 0.37
C SER A 33 -9.19 11.31 0.31
N LYS A 34 -10.33 11.38 1.02
CA LYS A 34 -11.36 10.33 0.97
C LYS A 34 -11.91 10.11 -0.44
N GLU A 35 -12.03 11.17 -1.25
CA GLU A 35 -12.45 11.08 -2.65
C GLU A 35 -11.41 10.33 -3.48
N ALA A 36 -10.12 10.58 -3.25
CA ALA A 36 -9.05 9.85 -3.91
C ALA A 36 -9.05 8.36 -3.52
N VAL A 37 -9.26 8.03 -2.23
CA VAL A 37 -9.42 6.64 -1.78
C VAL A 37 -10.62 5.97 -2.46
N ARG A 38 -11.78 6.64 -2.50
CA ARG A 38 -12.98 6.13 -3.20
C ARG A 38 -12.74 5.91 -4.69
N GLY A 39 -12.06 6.86 -5.35
CA GLY A 39 -11.70 6.78 -6.76
C GLY A 39 -10.76 5.61 -7.06
N LEU A 40 -9.78 5.37 -6.18
CA LEU A 40 -8.85 4.24 -6.26
C LEU A 40 -9.56 2.90 -6.09
N VAL A 41 -10.46 2.78 -5.10
CA VAL A 41 -11.24 1.57 -4.85
C VAL A 41 -12.17 1.26 -6.02
N GLY A 42 -12.83 2.27 -6.55
CA GLY A 42 -13.79 2.13 -7.66
C GLY A 42 -13.17 2.06 -9.04
N GLY A 43 -11.84 2.16 -9.17
CA GLY A 43 -11.15 2.20 -10.48
C GLY A 43 -11.53 3.41 -11.33
N ARG A 44 -12.15 4.43 -10.73
CA ARG A 44 -12.67 5.64 -11.38
C ARG A 44 -11.62 6.74 -11.51
N THR A 45 -10.55 6.67 -10.72
CA THR A 45 -9.52 7.68 -10.68
C THR A 45 -8.14 7.06 -10.82
N SER A 46 -7.40 7.51 -11.83
CA SER A 46 -5.96 7.27 -11.90
C SER A 46 -5.24 8.30 -11.01
N VAL A 47 -4.89 7.93 -9.78
CA VAL A 47 -4.09 8.81 -8.93
C VAL A 47 -2.62 8.63 -9.29
N TYR A 48 -1.91 9.74 -9.53
CA TYR A 48 -0.46 9.71 -9.65
C TYR A 48 0.15 9.34 -8.29
N VAL A 49 0.64 8.11 -8.18
CA VAL A 49 1.30 7.64 -6.96
C VAL A 49 2.76 8.09 -7.03
N ASN A 50 3.14 9.03 -6.17
CA ASN A 50 4.54 9.37 -5.91
C ASN A 50 5.01 8.75 -4.59
N ASP A 51 6.27 8.94 -4.22
CA ASP A 51 6.85 8.37 -2.99
C ASP A 51 6.04 8.73 -1.73
N ARG A 52 5.59 9.98 -1.63
CA ARG A 52 4.80 10.46 -0.49
C ARG A 52 3.45 9.76 -0.40
N VAL A 53 2.78 9.58 -1.53
CA VAL A 53 1.50 8.87 -1.62
C VAL A 53 1.68 7.39 -1.32
N ALA A 54 2.73 6.75 -1.85
CA ALA A 54 3.04 5.35 -1.61
C ALA A 54 3.24 5.07 -0.11
N ARG A 55 4.04 5.90 0.58
CA ARG A 55 4.25 5.79 2.02
C ARG A 55 2.98 6.03 2.84
N ALA A 56 2.14 6.97 2.41
CA ALA A 56 0.89 7.26 3.10
C ALA A 56 -0.11 6.10 2.95
N LEU A 57 -0.24 5.53 1.75
CA LEU A 57 -1.07 4.35 1.49
C LEU A 57 -0.57 3.12 2.25
N ALA A 58 0.74 2.91 2.33
CA ALA A 58 1.34 1.82 3.08
C ALA A 58 0.92 1.85 4.56
N ARG A 59 0.96 3.04 5.17
CA ARG A 59 0.47 3.26 6.55
C ARG A 59 -1.03 3.04 6.68
N ALA A 60 -1.84 3.60 5.77
CA ALA A 60 -3.29 3.47 5.86
C ALA A 60 -3.79 2.03 5.70
N LEU A 61 -3.13 1.25 4.85
CA LEU A 61 -3.50 -0.13 4.51
C LEU A 61 -2.78 -1.19 5.34
N ASP A 62 -1.91 -0.77 6.27
CA ASP A 62 -1.09 -1.67 7.09
C ASP A 62 -0.37 -2.72 6.22
N VAL A 63 0.41 -2.24 5.24
CA VAL A 63 1.22 -3.06 4.35
C VAL A 63 2.61 -2.44 4.16
N PRO A 64 3.64 -3.23 3.77
CA PRO A 64 4.94 -2.67 3.47
C PRO A 64 4.90 -1.67 2.31
N GLU A 65 5.63 -0.55 2.42
CA GLU A 65 5.74 0.47 1.35
C GLU A 65 6.19 -0.14 0.02
N ASN A 66 7.13 -1.07 0.05
CA ASN A 66 7.62 -1.80 -1.13
C ASN A 66 6.51 -2.59 -1.85
N ARG A 67 5.48 -3.04 -1.14
CA ARG A 67 4.33 -3.71 -1.75
C ARG A 67 3.51 -2.71 -2.56
N VAL A 68 3.25 -1.54 -1.99
CA VAL A 68 2.52 -0.45 -2.66
C VAL A 68 3.30 0.05 -3.87
N ARG A 69 4.61 0.29 -3.72
CA ARG A 69 5.51 0.71 -4.80
C ARG A 69 5.50 -0.29 -5.97
N ARG A 70 5.68 -1.58 -5.68
CA ARG A 70 5.62 -2.63 -6.70
C ARG A 70 4.30 -2.63 -7.46
N THR A 71 3.17 -2.58 -6.75
CA THR A 71 1.86 -2.53 -7.39
C THR A 71 1.65 -1.24 -8.18
N ALA A 72 2.20 -0.11 -7.72
CA ALA A 72 2.11 1.17 -8.40
C ALA A 72 3.08 1.31 -9.60
N GLY A 73 3.98 0.34 -9.83
CA GLY A 73 5.03 0.44 -10.85
C GLY A 73 6.12 1.47 -10.51
N LEU A 74 6.27 1.81 -9.22
CA LEU A 74 7.31 2.71 -8.75
C LEU A 74 8.64 2.00 -8.54
N PRO A 75 9.77 2.72 -8.66
CA PRO A 75 11.06 2.19 -8.26
C PRO A 75 10.99 1.67 -6.82
N VAL A 76 11.44 0.44 -6.66
CA VAL A 76 11.61 -0.20 -5.35
C VAL A 76 13.09 -0.08 -5.05
N GLU A 77 13.43 0.66 -4.01
CA GLU A 77 14.76 0.53 -3.45
C GLU A 77 14.87 -0.91 -2.94
N GLU A 78 15.81 -1.68 -3.50
CA GLU A 78 16.21 -2.94 -2.90
C GLU A 78 16.60 -2.59 -1.47
N ALA A 79 15.79 -3.03 -0.50
CA ALA A 79 16.17 -2.92 0.89
C ALA A 79 17.49 -3.67 0.97
N GLU A 80 18.59 -2.93 1.19
CA GLU A 80 19.89 -3.48 1.52
C GLU A 80 19.60 -4.54 2.56
N SER A 81 19.81 -5.80 2.18
CA SER A 81 19.13 -6.92 2.79
C SER A 81 19.35 -6.84 4.29
N ALA A 82 18.33 -6.46 5.06
CA ALA A 82 18.32 -6.72 6.48
C ALA A 82 18.48 -8.22 6.53
N ARG A 83 19.70 -8.67 6.89
CA ARG A 83 20.14 -10.06 6.81
C ARG A 83 19.13 -10.90 7.57
N THR A 84 18.11 -11.40 6.89
CA THR A 84 17.26 -12.46 7.39
C THR A 84 18.07 -13.73 7.24
N GLY A 85 19.09 -13.85 8.08
CA GLY A 85 19.74 -15.11 8.36
C GLY A 85 18.66 -16.10 8.83
N PRO A 86 18.79 -17.39 8.52
CA PRO A 86 17.78 -18.37 8.87
C PRO A 86 17.68 -18.47 10.40
N HIS A 87 16.55 -18.03 10.98
CA HIS A 87 16.24 -18.21 12.40
C HIS A 87 15.69 -19.61 12.74
N LEU A 88 15.97 -20.62 11.93
CA LEU A 88 15.55 -21.99 12.18
C LEU A 88 16.77 -22.91 12.24
N ARG A 89 17.19 -23.24 13.46
CA ARG A 89 18.14 -24.31 13.73
C ARG A 89 17.34 -25.56 14.09
N ILE A 90 17.25 -26.51 13.17
CA ILE A 90 16.71 -27.84 13.46
C ILE A 90 17.73 -28.53 14.36
N VAL A 91 17.34 -28.83 15.61
CA VAL A 91 18.12 -29.68 16.52
C VAL A 91 17.65 -31.11 16.28
N ARG A 92 18.60 -32.01 16.00
CA ARG A 92 18.35 -33.45 15.86
C ARG A 92 18.78 -34.16 17.13
#